data_AF-A0A0B3AJZ1-F1
#
_entry.id   AF-A0A0B3AJZ1-F1
#
_cell.length_a   1.000
_cell.length_b   1.000
_cell.length_c   1.000
_cell.angle_alpha   90.00
_cell.angle_beta   90.00
_cell.angle_gamma   90.00
#
_symmetry.space_group_name_H-M   'P 1'
#
loop_
_entity.id
_entity.type
_entity.pdbx_description
1 polymer ?
#
loop_
_entity_poly.entity_id
_entity_poly.type
_entity_poly.pdbx_seq_one_letter_code
_entity_poly.pdbx_strand_id
1 'polypeptide(L)'
;DQNKQLEIDATVQYARGKTENGWWSPIKGSDTRSIESPFNTYLNKGLPPHPISNPGMDAIEAVLNPEETECIYYLHDSDGVIYCSASFAEHELNIDRYLR
;
A
#
# COMPACT_ATOMS: atom_id res chain seq x y z
N ASP A 1 -15.92 -4.75 4.93
CA ASP A 1 -15.42 -3.40 4.60
C ASP A 1 -15.38 -2.56 5.88
N GLN A 2 -14.18 -2.14 6.32
CA GLN A 2 -13.97 -1.49 7.63
C GLN A 2 -13.95 0.05 7.55
N ASN A 3 -14.25 0.65 6.38
CA ASN A 3 -14.22 2.11 6.17
C ASN A 3 -12.88 2.76 6.59
N LYS A 4 -11.77 2.06 6.29
CA LYS A 4 -10.39 2.48 6.54
C LYS A 4 -9.73 3.00 5.27
N GLN A 5 -8.68 3.80 5.44
CA GLN A 5 -7.74 4.14 4.37
C GLN A 5 -6.95 2.90 3.96
N LEU A 6 -6.58 2.80 2.68
CA LEU A 6 -5.79 1.67 2.19
C LEU A 6 -4.28 1.88 2.40
N GLU A 7 -3.83 3.14 2.48
CA GLU A 7 -2.44 3.48 2.83
C GLU A 7 -1.40 2.80 1.93
N ILE A 8 -1.57 2.91 0.61
CA ILE A 8 -0.73 2.24 -0.39
C ILE A 8 0.14 3.26 -1.12
N ASP A 9 1.46 3.17 -0.96
CA ASP A 9 2.43 4.08 -1.58
C ASP A 9 2.32 4.17 -3.11
N ALA A 10 1.96 3.07 -3.79
CA ALA A 10 1.84 3.04 -5.25
C ALA A 10 0.79 4.05 -5.77
N THR A 11 -0.28 4.31 -5.00
CA THR A 11 -1.32 5.27 -5.39
C THR A 11 -0.84 6.72 -5.21
N VAL A 12 -0.02 6.97 -4.18
CA VAL A 12 0.67 8.25 -3.96
C VAL A 12 1.72 8.49 -5.04
N GLN A 13 2.47 7.46 -5.43
CA GLN A 13 3.42 7.55 -6.54
C GLN A 13 2.72 7.87 -7.87
N TYR A 14 1.56 7.25 -8.13
CA TYR A 14 0.76 7.57 -9.30
C TYR A 14 0.34 9.05 -9.31
N ALA A 15 -0.11 9.57 -8.16
CA ALA A 15 -0.48 10.98 -8.01
C ALA A 15 0.72 11.94 -8.15
N ARG A 16 1.88 11.58 -7.58
CA ARG A 16 3.11 12.38 -7.60
C ARG A 16 3.70 12.47 -9.00
N GLY A 17 3.62 11.39 -9.77
CA GLY A 17 4.22 11.29 -11.09
C GLY A 17 5.75 11.35 -11.07
N LYS A 18 6.33 11.75 -12.20
CA LYS A 18 7.78 11.79 -12.43
C LYS A 18 8.43 12.94 -11.64
N THR A 19 9.48 12.62 -10.88
CA THR A 19 10.37 13.62 -10.26
C THR A 19 11.64 13.82 -11.08
N GLU A 20 12.54 14.70 -10.62
CA GLU A 20 13.88 14.86 -11.19
C GLU A 20 14.68 13.55 -11.22
N ASN A 21 14.47 12.68 -10.23
CA ASN A 21 15.11 11.36 -10.13
C ASN A 21 14.32 10.26 -10.88
N GLY A 22 13.34 10.64 -11.71
CA GLY A 22 12.53 9.73 -12.52
C GLY A 22 11.21 9.32 -11.85
N TRP A 23 10.58 8.30 -12.43
CA TRP A 23 9.25 7.83 -12.00
C TRP A 23 9.26 7.07 -10.68
N TRP A 24 10.33 6.31 -10.38
CA TRP A 24 10.39 5.39 -9.23
C TRP A 24 11.25 5.93 -8.09
N SER A 25 11.14 7.24 -7.84
CA SER A 25 11.77 7.81 -6.66
C SER A 25 11.09 7.27 -5.39
N PRO A 26 11.79 7.02 -4.28
CA PRO A 26 11.14 6.60 -3.05
C PRO A 26 10.04 7.57 -2.60
N ILE A 27 8.93 7.05 -2.10
CA ILE A 27 7.87 7.84 -1.46
C ILE A 27 8.34 8.20 -0.06
N LYS A 28 8.27 9.49 0.29
CA LYS A 28 8.61 9.97 1.64
C LYS A 28 7.33 10.09 2.45
N GLY A 29 7.45 9.99 3.78
CA GLY A 29 6.31 10.25 4.67
C GLY A 29 5.73 11.67 4.52
N SER A 30 6.50 12.65 4.04
CA SER A 30 5.94 13.96 3.67
C SER A 30 4.94 13.85 2.52
N ASP A 31 5.25 13.04 1.51
CA ASP A 31 4.45 12.90 0.29
C ASP A 31 3.07 12.30 0.61
N THR A 32 3.03 11.29 1.48
CA THR A 32 1.77 10.65 1.90
C THR A 32 0.85 11.62 2.63
N ARG A 33 1.42 12.64 3.31
CA ARG A 33 0.68 13.67 4.06
C ARG A 33 0.34 14.91 3.25
N SER A 34 1.13 15.26 2.22
CA SER A 34 1.01 16.56 1.54
C SER A 34 0.49 16.48 0.10
N ILE A 35 0.52 15.32 -0.55
CA ILE A 35 0.01 15.20 -1.93
C ILE A 35 -1.50 15.07 -1.89
N GLU A 36 -2.18 16.20 -2.07
CA GLU A 36 -3.63 16.26 -2.20
C GLU A 36 -4.06 15.77 -3.58
N SER A 37 -4.65 14.58 -3.61
CA SER A 37 -5.15 13.95 -4.84
C SER A 37 -6.21 12.91 -4.46
N PRO A 38 -7.26 12.70 -5.28
CA PRO A 38 -8.21 11.61 -5.04
C PRO A 38 -7.57 10.22 -5.13
N PHE A 39 -6.34 10.11 -5.65
CA PHE A 39 -5.55 8.88 -5.67
C PHE A 39 -4.81 8.62 -4.36
N ASN A 40 -4.58 9.63 -3.51
CA ASN A 40 -3.83 9.42 -2.28
C ASN A 40 -4.67 8.65 -1.26
N THR A 41 -4.43 7.34 -1.16
CA THR A 41 -5.17 6.45 -0.25
C THR A 41 -4.75 6.56 1.21
N TYR A 42 -3.79 7.44 1.56
CA TYR A 42 -3.56 7.87 2.95
C TYR A 42 -4.51 9.00 3.37
N LEU A 43 -5.00 9.80 2.41
CA LEU A 43 -5.90 10.93 2.71
C LEU A 43 -7.37 10.58 2.45
N ASN A 44 -7.63 9.67 1.50
CA ASN A 44 -8.97 9.27 1.08
C ASN A 44 -9.26 7.81 1.44
N LYS A 45 -10.50 7.53 1.83
CA LYS A 45 -10.99 6.16 2.11
C LYS A 45 -11.46 5.47 0.84
N GLY A 46 -11.33 4.15 0.81
CA GLY A 46 -11.75 3.31 -0.32
C GLY A 46 -10.76 3.30 -1.48
N LEU A 47 -11.23 2.82 -2.64
CA LEU A 47 -10.42 2.72 -3.86
C LEU A 47 -10.20 4.09 -4.51
N PRO A 48 -9.08 4.29 -5.22
CA PRO A 48 -8.90 5.46 -6.08
C PRO A 48 -9.93 5.50 -7.23
N PRO A 49 -10.16 6.66 -7.89
CA PRO A 49 -11.19 6.82 -8.91
C PRO A 49 -11.05 5.90 -10.14
N HIS A 50 -9.83 5.49 -10.47
CA HIS A 50 -9.54 4.54 -11.54
C HIS A 50 -8.24 3.77 -11.24
N PRO A 51 -7.92 2.70 -11.99
CA PRO A 51 -6.66 1.97 -11.82
C PRO A 51 -5.43 2.88 -11.99
N ILE A 52 -4.35 2.52 -11.29
CA ILE A 52 -3.05 3.23 -11.36
C ILE A 52 -2.05 2.55 -12.30
N SER A 53 -2.37 1.35 -12.79
CA SER A 53 -1.52 0.58 -13.72
C SER A 53 -2.35 -0.47 -14.46
N ASN A 54 -1.70 -1.18 -15.39
CA ASN A 54 -2.28 -2.35 -16.05
C ASN A 54 -1.97 -3.61 -15.21
N PRO A 55 -2.98 -4.29 -14.63
CA PRO A 55 -2.74 -5.48 -13.82
C PRO A 55 -2.33 -6.66 -14.70
N GLY A 56 -1.44 -7.51 -14.16
CA GLY A 56 -1.17 -8.84 -14.72
C GLY A 56 -2.30 -9.83 -14.39
N MET A 57 -2.22 -11.04 -14.96
CA MET A 57 -3.25 -12.07 -14.72
C MET A 57 -3.33 -12.47 -13.25
N ASP A 58 -2.19 -12.64 -12.58
CA ASP A 58 -2.12 -13.02 -11.17
C ASP A 58 -2.85 -12.00 -10.26
N ALA A 59 -2.72 -10.71 -10.56
CA ALA A 59 -3.40 -9.65 -9.82
C ALA A 59 -4.93 -9.66 -10.06
N ILE A 60 -5.36 -10.00 -11.29
CA ILE A 60 -6.78 -10.16 -11.61
C ILE A 60 -7.35 -11.37 -10.85
N GLU A 61 -6.64 -12.49 -10.87
CA GLU A 61 -7.05 -13.71 -10.18
C GLU A 61 -7.13 -13.50 -8.66
N ALA A 62 -6.17 -12.81 -8.06
CA ALA A 62 -6.17 -12.50 -6.63
C ALA A 62 -7.36 -11.62 -6.20
N VAL A 63 -7.83 -10.71 -7.06
CA VAL A 63 -9.03 -9.89 -6.79
C VAL A 63 -10.31 -10.71 -6.93
N LEU A 64 -10.36 -11.66 -7.86
CA LEU A 64 -11.53 -12.52 -8.08
C LEU A 64 -11.64 -13.63 -7.03
N ASN A 65 -10.51 -14.15 -6.56
CA ASN A 65 -10.41 -15.25 -5.60
C ASN A 65 -9.48 -14.89 -4.43
N PRO A 66 -9.84 -13.88 -3.61
CA PRO A 66 -9.01 -13.50 -2.48
C PRO A 66 -8.97 -14.62 -1.44
N GLU A 67 -7.82 -14.81 -0.80
CA GLU A 67 -7.73 -15.67 0.38
C GLU A 67 -8.55 -15.08 1.54
N GLU A 68 -9.32 -15.92 2.23
CA GLU A 68 -10.03 -15.49 3.43
C GLU A 68 -9.04 -15.34 4.59
N THR A 69 -8.93 -14.11 5.11
CA THR A 69 -8.00 -13.78 6.19
C THR A 69 -8.50 -12.60 7.02
N GLU A 70 -8.09 -12.56 8.29
CA GLU A 70 -8.33 -11.41 9.19
C GLU A 70 -7.26 -10.32 9.05
N CYS A 71 -6.26 -10.55 8.22
CA CYS A 71 -5.19 -9.61 7.96
C CYS A 71 -5.68 -8.24 7.50
N ILE A 72 -5.19 -7.20 8.15
CA ILE A 72 -5.43 -5.80 7.76
C ILE A 72 -4.14 -4.96 7.71
N TYR A 73 -3.02 -5.51 8.14
CA TYR A 73 -1.69 -4.94 7.98
C TYR A 73 -0.74 -5.97 7.40
N TYR A 74 0.23 -5.52 6.62
CA TYR A 74 1.30 -6.36 6.10
C TYR A 74 2.59 -5.56 5.96
N LEU A 75 3.73 -6.25 6.00
CA LEU A 75 5.04 -5.74 5.61
C LEU A 75 5.81 -6.86 4.92
N HIS A 76 6.92 -6.55 4.25
CA HIS A 76 7.85 -7.58 3.79
C HIS A 76 9.26 -7.29 4.30
N ASP A 77 10.03 -8.34 4.57
CA ASP A 77 11.45 -8.21 4.92
C ASP A 77 12.35 -7.98 3.69
N SER A 78 13.67 -7.99 3.88
CA SER A 78 14.65 -7.84 2.81
C SER A 78 14.70 -9.02 1.83
N ASP A 79 14.22 -10.19 2.25
CA ASP A 79 14.14 -11.40 1.41
C ASP A 79 12.82 -11.48 0.64
N GLY A 80 11.90 -10.53 0.89
CA GLY A 80 10.60 -10.43 0.24
C GLY A 80 9.51 -11.29 0.87
N VAL A 81 9.74 -11.84 2.07
CA VAL A 81 8.74 -12.60 2.80
C VAL A 81 7.70 -11.64 3.38
N ILE A 82 6.43 -11.85 3.06
CA ILE A 82 5.32 -11.03 3.57
C ILE A 82 4.91 -11.53 4.95
N TYR A 83 4.88 -10.62 5.92
CA TYR A 83 4.37 -10.82 7.27
C TYR A 83 3.08 -10.05 7.47
N CYS A 84 2.04 -10.77 7.85
CA CYS A 84 0.67 -10.29 7.88
C CYS A 84 0.14 -10.27 9.31
N SER A 85 -0.72 -9.29 9.66
CA SER A 85 -1.32 -9.20 10.99
C SER A 85 -2.74 -8.62 10.98
N ALA A 86 -3.54 -9.03 11.96
CA ALA A 86 -4.91 -8.58 12.15
C ALA A 86 -5.01 -7.28 12.98
N SER A 87 -3.94 -6.91 13.68
CA SER A 87 -3.90 -5.70 14.51
C SER A 87 -2.64 -4.86 14.27
N PHE A 88 -2.76 -3.57 14.62
CA PHE A 88 -1.64 -2.62 14.53
C PHE A 88 -0.55 -2.93 15.56
N ALA A 89 -0.93 -3.39 16.76
CA ALA A 89 0.04 -3.80 17.78
C ALA A 89 0.91 -4.97 17.32
N GLU A 90 0.32 -5.97 16.66
CA GLU A 90 1.08 -7.07 16.05
C GLU A 90 1.92 -6.60 14.86
N HIS A 91 1.42 -5.64 14.08
CA HIS A 91 2.17 -5.04 12.98
C HIS A 91 3.46 -4.37 13.49
N GLU A 92 3.37 -3.59 14.57
CA GLU A 92 4.54 -2.96 15.21
C GLU A 92 5.54 -3.99 15.75
N LEU A 93 5.06 -5.11 16.31
CA LEU A 93 5.94 -6.22 16.72
C LEU A 93 6.62 -6.88 15.51
N ASN A 94 5.92 -7.03 14.39
CA ASN A 94 6.51 -7.54 13.16
C ASN A 94 7.55 -6.58 12.59
N ILE A 95 7.34 -5.26 12.67
CA ILE A 95 8.35 -4.26 12.27
C ILE A 95 9.62 -4.43 13.11
N ASP A 96 9.50 -4.52 14.43
CA ASP A 96 10.64 -4.70 15.33
C ASP A 96 11.37 -6.03 15.08
N ARG A 97 10.64 -7.08 14.71
CA ARG A 97 11.18 -8.41 14.52
C ARG A 97 11.85 -8.63 13.17
N TYR A 98 11.32 -8.06 12.09
CA TYR A 98 11.70 -8.40 10.72
C TYR A 98 12.38 -7.24 9.96
N LEU A 99 12.28 -6.00 10.44
CA LEU A 99 12.82 -4.82 9.75
C LEU A 99 13.90 -4.06 10.54
N ARG A 100 14.16 -4.42 11.81
CA ARG A 100 15.18 -3.77 12.65
C ARG A 100 16.42 -4.62 12.85
#